data_AF-A0A6B3II31-F1
#
_entry.id   AF-A0A6B3II31-F1
#
_cell.length_a   1.000
_cell.length_b   1.000
_cell.length_c   1.000
_cell.angle_alpha   90.00
_cell.angle_beta   90.00
_cell.angle_gamma   90.00
#
_symmetry.space_group_name_H-M   'P 1'
#
loop_
_entity.id
_entity.type
_entity.pdbx_description
1 polymer ?
#
loop_
_entity_poly.entity_id
_entity_poly.type
_entity_poly.pdbx_seq_one_letter_code
_entity_poly.pdbx_strand_id
1 'polypeptide(L)'
;MNARGTPRLRGALAVMAAVALLFTLSAALAPERAVAAPVLVSQGKPATASSAEGPFTAPNAVDGNPATRWSSQFTDDQWIRIDLGTSTAVGQVVLNWEAAYA
;
A
#
# COMPACT_ATOMS: atom_id res chain seq x y z
N MET A 1 -23.46 -40.58 64.53
CA MET A 1 -24.05 -39.98 63.32
C MET A 1 -23.90 -38.46 63.42
N ASN A 2 -23.13 -37.84 62.53
CA ASN A 2 -23.39 -36.49 61.98
C ASN A 2 -22.30 -36.14 60.95
N ALA A 3 -22.76 -35.56 59.85
CA ALA A 3 -22.15 -35.59 58.54
C ALA A 3 -21.06 -34.52 58.35
N ARG A 4 -19.98 -34.90 57.63
CA ARG A 4 -19.09 -33.96 56.93
C ARG A 4 -19.56 -33.85 55.48
N GLY A 5 -19.67 -32.64 54.95
CA GLY A 5 -19.89 -32.47 53.52
C GLY A 5 -20.06 -31.01 53.10
N THR A 6 -18.96 -30.35 52.79
CA THR A 6 -18.98 -29.18 51.89
C THR A 6 -18.03 -29.44 50.74
N PRO A 7 -18.49 -29.37 49.48
CA PRO A 7 -17.59 -28.97 48.42
C PRO A 7 -18.24 -27.86 47.57
N ARG A 8 -17.89 -26.61 47.86
CA ARG A 8 -18.07 -25.46 46.96
C ARG A 8 -16.85 -25.31 46.06
N LEU A 9 -16.59 -26.28 45.18
CA LEU A 9 -15.41 -26.24 44.29
C LEU A 9 -15.72 -26.46 42.81
N ARG A 10 -16.97 -26.76 42.45
CA ARG A 10 -17.37 -26.99 41.05
C ARG A 10 -17.62 -25.72 40.23
N GLY A 11 -17.83 -24.57 40.88
CA GLY A 11 -18.18 -23.31 40.19
C GLY A 11 -16.99 -22.53 39.61
N ALA A 12 -15.79 -22.67 40.16
CA ALA A 12 -14.64 -21.84 39.80
C ALA A 12 -14.02 -22.20 38.43
N LEU A 13 -14.13 -23.47 38.01
CA LEU A 13 -13.52 -23.95 36.76
C LEU A 13 -14.33 -23.54 35.50
N ALA A 14 -15.65 -23.45 35.62
CA ALA A 14 -16.55 -23.09 34.51
C ALA A 14 -16.45 -21.60 34.12
N VAL A 15 -16.20 -20.72 35.10
CA VAL A 15 -16.05 -19.27 34.85
C VAL A 15 -14.74 -18.96 34.13
N MET A 16 -13.65 -19.67 34.46
CA MET A 16 -12.34 -19.48 33.82
C MET A 16 -12.32 -19.91 32.35
N ALA A 17 -13.01 -21.00 32.01
CA ALA A 17 -13.15 -21.46 30.62
C ALA A 17 -13.97 -20.49 29.76
N ALA A 18 -15.02 -19.89 30.33
CA ALA A 18 -15.85 -18.90 29.63
C ALA A 18 -15.08 -17.61 29.33
N VAL A 19 -14.27 -17.11 30.28
CA VAL A 19 -13.46 -15.89 30.09
C VAL A 19 -12.32 -16.13 29.08
N ALA A 20 -11.69 -17.30 29.09
CA ALA A 20 -10.68 -17.67 28.09
C ALA A 20 -11.28 -17.79 26.67
N LEU A 21 -12.50 -18.33 26.56
CA LEU A 21 -13.22 -18.44 25.28
C LEU A 21 -13.69 -17.08 24.75
N LEU A 22 -14.05 -16.14 25.64
CA LEU A 22 -14.39 -14.76 25.29
C LEU A 22 -13.16 -13.93 24.85
N PHE A 23 -11.98 -14.20 25.42
CA PHE A 23 -10.73 -13.58 25.00
C PHE A 23 -10.22 -14.12 23.65
N THR A 24 -10.35 -15.42 23.38
CA THR A 24 -9.98 -15.98 22.06
C THR A 24 -10.95 -15.53 20.96
N LEU A 25 -12.24 -15.39 21.26
CA LEU A 25 -13.24 -14.88 20.32
C LEU A 25 -13.00 -13.40 19.94
N SER A 26 -12.44 -12.60 20.85
CA SER A 26 -12.13 -11.19 20.61
C SER A 26 -10.90 -10.97 19.72
N ALA A 27 -9.91 -11.86 19.78
CA ALA A 27 -8.72 -11.80 18.91
C ALA A 27 -9.02 -12.22 17.46
N ALA A 28 -9.97 -13.13 17.25
CA ALA A 28 -10.36 -13.61 15.92
C ALA A 28 -11.19 -12.60 15.09
N LEU A 29 -11.70 -11.53 15.74
CA LEU A 29 -12.44 -10.44 15.10
C LEU A 29 -11.60 -9.17 14.92
N ALA A 30 -10.31 -9.19 15.27
CA ALA A 30 -9.43 -8.09 14.95
C ALA A 30 -9.35 -7.98 13.42
N PRO A 31 -9.64 -6.81 12.81
CA PRO A 31 -9.42 -6.65 11.40
C PRO A 31 -7.93 -6.87 11.16
N GLU A 32 -7.57 -7.86 10.33
CA GLU A 32 -6.25 -7.85 9.72
C GLU A 32 -6.09 -6.45 9.11
N ARG A 33 -5.00 -5.76 9.44
CA ARG A 33 -4.73 -4.43 8.90
C ARG A 33 -4.77 -4.55 7.39
N ALA A 34 -5.84 -4.05 6.77
CA ALA A 34 -5.93 -3.98 5.33
C ALA A 34 -4.81 -3.04 4.87
N VAL A 35 -3.78 -3.61 4.25
CA VAL A 35 -2.72 -2.81 3.64
C VAL A 35 -3.35 -2.21 2.40
N ALA A 36 -3.69 -0.91 2.47
CA ALA A 36 -4.21 -0.20 1.31
C ALA A 36 -3.23 -0.36 0.14
N ALA A 37 -3.75 -0.63 -1.05
CA ALA A 37 -2.92 -0.68 -2.25
C ALA A 37 -2.14 0.64 -2.39
N PRO A 38 -0.88 0.60 -2.87
CA PRO A 38 -0.11 1.80 -3.11
C PRO A 38 -0.90 2.80 -3.98
N VAL A 39 -1.01 4.05 -3.51
CA VAL A 39 -1.69 5.11 -4.25
C VAL A 39 -0.72 5.71 -5.27
N LEU A 40 -1.10 5.75 -6.54
CA LEU A 40 -0.31 6.40 -7.58
C LEU A 40 -0.48 7.92 -7.49
N VAL A 41 0.55 8.61 -7.00
CA VAL A 41 0.52 10.06 -6.74
C VAL A 41 0.93 10.92 -7.95
N SER A 42 1.51 10.31 -8.99
CA SER A 42 2.04 11.01 -10.17
C SER A 42 1.04 11.21 -11.30
N GLN A 43 -0.05 10.43 -11.35
CA GLN A 43 -0.97 10.45 -12.49
C GLN A 43 -1.64 11.82 -12.69
N GLY A 44 -1.63 12.29 -13.93
CA GLY A 44 -2.21 13.58 -14.34
C GLY A 44 -1.47 14.80 -13.78
N LYS A 45 -0.33 14.62 -13.11
CA LYS A 45 0.47 15.72 -12.56
C LYS A 45 1.22 16.45 -13.68
N PRO A 46 1.51 17.76 -13.51
CA PRO A 46 2.38 18.47 -14.42
C PRO A 46 3.74 17.78 -14.53
N ALA A 47 4.20 17.54 -15.76
CA ALA A 47 5.49 16.93 -16.03
C ALA A 47 6.30 17.80 -16.98
N THR A 48 7.58 17.95 -16.69
CA THR A 48 8.58 18.68 -17.50
C THR A 48 9.80 17.78 -17.69
N ALA A 49 10.48 17.86 -18.82
CA ALA A 49 11.68 17.08 -19.08
C ALA A 49 12.78 17.95 -19.71
N SER A 50 14.01 17.44 -19.71
CA SER A 50 15.17 18.04 -20.37
C SER A 50 14.95 18.17 -21.88
N SER A 51 14.28 17.20 -22.49
CA SER A 51 14.05 17.12 -23.93
C SER A 51 12.82 16.26 -24.24
N ALA A 52 12.44 16.23 -25.51
CA ALA A 52 11.48 15.28 -26.05
C ALA A 52 11.91 14.88 -27.47
N GLU A 53 11.82 13.59 -27.79
CA GLU A 53 11.92 13.09 -29.16
C GLU A 53 10.56 13.28 -29.86
N GLY A 54 10.45 14.33 -30.67
CA GLY A 54 9.24 14.61 -31.44
C GLY A 54 7.98 14.74 -30.56
N PRO A 55 6.92 13.93 -30.78
CA PRO A 55 5.66 14.03 -30.04
C PRO A 55 5.68 13.36 -28.65
N PHE A 56 6.76 12.69 -28.27
CA PHE A 56 6.86 11.92 -27.02
C PHE A 56 7.20 12.82 -25.83
N THR A 57 6.27 13.71 -25.47
CA THR A 57 6.47 14.76 -24.46
C THR A 57 6.29 14.26 -23.02
N ALA A 58 6.82 15.02 -22.04
CA ALA A 58 6.81 14.63 -20.63
C ALA A 58 5.42 14.30 -20.03
N PRO A 59 4.32 15.02 -20.35
CA PRO A 59 2.99 14.67 -19.84
C PRO A 59 2.54 13.24 -20.17
N ASN A 60 3.00 12.69 -21.28
CA ASN A 60 2.67 11.32 -21.69
C ASN A 60 3.19 10.26 -20.70
N ALA A 61 4.20 10.57 -19.86
CA ALA A 61 4.71 9.63 -18.87
C ALA A 61 3.75 9.40 -17.69
N VAL A 62 2.75 10.27 -17.52
CA VAL A 62 1.84 10.27 -16.36
C VAL A 62 0.37 10.43 -16.73
N ASP A 63 0.01 10.32 -18.01
CA ASP A 63 -1.36 10.51 -18.50
C ASP A 63 -2.30 9.31 -18.22
N GLY A 64 -1.73 8.18 -17.78
CA GLY A 64 -2.46 6.93 -17.50
C GLY A 64 -2.77 6.10 -18.74
N ASN A 65 -2.23 6.44 -19.90
CA ASN A 65 -2.40 5.70 -21.14
C ASN A 65 -1.14 4.86 -21.44
N PRO A 66 -1.21 3.52 -21.44
CA PRO A 66 -0.03 2.68 -21.72
C PRO A 66 0.43 2.72 -23.18
N ALA A 67 -0.33 3.36 -24.08
CA ALA A 67 0.04 3.53 -25.49
C ALA A 67 0.82 4.83 -25.76
N THR A 68 0.98 5.71 -24.78
CA THR A 68 1.76 6.95 -24.88
C THR A 68 3.04 6.84 -24.05
N ARG A 69 4.06 7.63 -24.41
CA ARG A 69 5.34 7.66 -23.71
C ARG A 69 5.98 9.04 -23.78
N TRP A 70 6.87 9.29 -22.82
CA TRP A 70 7.95 10.27 -22.99
C TRP A 70 9.17 9.56 -23.59
N SER A 71 9.89 10.23 -24.47
CA SER A 71 11.18 9.77 -25.02
C SER A 71 12.12 10.97 -25.03
N SER A 72 13.37 10.76 -24.59
CA SER A 72 14.39 11.81 -24.63
C SER A 72 15.04 11.90 -26.01
N GLN A 73 15.76 12.99 -26.25
CA GLN A 73 16.77 13.01 -27.29
C GLN A 73 17.92 12.03 -26.98
N PHE A 74 18.66 11.62 -28.03
CA PHE A 74 19.77 10.67 -27.96
C PHE A 74 21.08 11.33 -27.47
N THR A 75 21.01 11.98 -26.31
CA THR A 75 22.14 12.65 -25.65
C THR A 75 22.13 12.30 -24.17
N ASP A 76 23.28 12.29 -23.51
CA ASP A 76 23.38 11.98 -22.08
C ASP A 76 22.66 13.01 -21.18
N ASP A 77 22.58 12.71 -19.88
CA ASP A 77 22.04 13.58 -18.82
C ASP A 77 20.58 14.04 -19.04
N GLN A 78 19.74 13.13 -19.53
CA GLN A 78 18.30 13.38 -19.70
C GLN A 78 17.54 13.20 -18.40
N TRP A 79 16.56 14.05 -18.15
CA TRP A 79 15.75 14.02 -16.94
C TRP A 79 14.28 14.29 -17.25
N ILE A 80 13.41 13.72 -16.41
CA ILE A 80 11.98 14.04 -16.32
C ILE A 80 11.65 14.38 -14.87
N ARG A 81 10.84 15.42 -14.69
CA ARG A 81 10.38 15.93 -13.40
C ARG A 81 8.86 15.96 -13.38
N ILE A 82 8.27 15.34 -12.35
CA ILE A 82 6.84 15.35 -12.08
C ILE A 82 6.59 16.24 -10.86
N ASP A 83 5.75 17.27 -11.02
CA ASP A 83 5.35 18.13 -9.92
C ASP A 83 4.15 17.53 -9.17
N LEU A 84 4.40 16.98 -7.98
CA LEU A 84 3.36 16.39 -7.14
C LEU A 84 2.44 17.44 -6.48
N GLY A 85 2.80 18.73 -6.53
CA GLY A 85 2.06 19.87 -5.99
C GLY A 85 2.34 20.13 -4.50
N THR A 86 2.45 19.09 -3.68
CA THR A 86 2.79 19.19 -2.25
C THR A 86 3.89 18.21 -1.87
N SER A 87 4.60 18.47 -0.76
CA SER A 87 5.54 17.50 -0.19
C SER A 87 4.82 16.18 0.08
N THR A 88 5.23 15.14 -0.62
CA THR A 88 4.56 13.84 -0.65
C THR A 88 5.59 12.77 -0.33
N ALA A 89 5.29 11.90 0.63
CA ALA A 89 6.15 10.75 0.92
C ALA A 89 6.06 9.75 -0.25
N VAL A 90 7.18 9.55 -0.94
CA VAL A 90 7.28 8.62 -2.06
C VAL A 90 7.89 7.31 -1.55
N GLY A 91 7.11 6.24 -1.59
CA GLY A 91 7.57 4.90 -1.19
C GLY A 91 8.16 4.09 -2.35
N GLN A 92 7.78 4.40 -3.59
CA GLN A 92 8.17 3.64 -4.78
C GLN A 92 8.13 4.53 -6.03
N VAL A 93 9.06 4.26 -6.95
CA VAL A 93 9.01 4.77 -8.33
C VAL A 93 8.95 3.56 -9.26
N VAL A 94 8.02 3.58 -10.21
CA VAL A 94 7.87 2.54 -11.23
C VAL A 94 8.12 3.18 -12.59
N LEU A 95 9.09 2.63 -13.33
CA LEU A 95 9.38 3.02 -14.70
C LEU A 95 8.92 1.91 -15.64
N ASN A 96 7.95 2.23 -16.50
CA ASN A 96 7.46 1.33 -17.53
C ASN A 96 8.18 1.64 -18.84
N TRP A 97 9.22 0.86 -19.14
CA TRP A 97 9.97 1.01 -20.39
C TRP A 97 9.24 0.32 -21.55
N GLU A 98 9.20 0.97 -22.71
CA GLU A 98 8.80 0.29 -23.94
C GLU A 98 9.98 -0.52 -24.48
N ALA A 99 9.73 -1.60 -25.24
CA ALA A 99 10.77 -2.55 -25.69
C ALA A 99 11.96 -1.94 -26.48
N ALA A 100 11.86 -0.68 -26.92
CA ALA A 100 12.92 0.06 -27.59
C ALA A 100 13.81 0.87 -26.61
N TYR A 101 14.41 0.22 -25.61
CA TYR A 101 15.45 0.82 -24.75
C TYR A 101 16.80 0.10 -24.97
N ALA A 102 17.88 0.84 -25.21
CA ALA A 102 19.25 0.32 -25.37
C ALA A 102 20.29 1.40 -25.08
#